data_AF-A0A0S8DJJ9-F1
#
_entry.id   AF-A0A0S8DJJ9-F1
#
_cell.length_a   1.000
_cell.length_b   1.000
_cell.length_c   1.000
_cell.angle_alpha   90.00
_cell.angle_beta   90.00
_cell.angle_gamma   90.00
#
_symmetry.space_group_name_H-M   'P 1'
#
loop_
_entity.id
_entity.type
_entity.pdbx_description
1 polymer ?
#
loop_
_entity_poly.entity_id
_entity_poly.type
_entity_poly.pdbx_seq_one_letter_code
_entity_poly.pdbx_strand_id
1 'polypeptide(L)'
;MTPAGYLAKNIRTEAGWLENDVVEDIWSVSACLSPAFCDFVPYWRHNGYWLFDSPAVIGEIAAEEGVDLSGMRMFYYEVHGEQFDCDAGTWSVFAREASLPTRVQIPARKQLEGFDVVSFAAQTAPECSPLSCNGLARDIAVNKHCLLATLEEAKTLLETGCFKDCEPGPYRVFAIHTVTQV
;
A
#
# COMPACT_ATOMS: atom_id res chain seq x y z
N MET A 1 6.30 11.01 7.06
CA MET A 1 6.27 9.62 6.58
C MET A 1 7.21 8.78 7.44
N THR A 2 6.78 7.59 7.80
CA THR A 2 7.52 6.63 8.65
C THR A 2 7.76 5.35 7.84
N PRO A 3 8.96 4.75 7.86
CA PRO A 3 9.23 3.47 7.18
C PRO A 3 8.26 2.38 7.66
N ALA A 4 7.46 1.83 6.74
CA ALA A 4 6.47 0.81 7.06
C ALA A 4 6.98 -0.59 6.72
N GLY A 5 7.70 -0.74 5.59
CA GLY A 5 8.33 -2.01 5.22
C GLY A 5 8.30 -2.27 3.72
N TYR A 6 8.45 -3.54 3.36
CA TYR A 6 8.50 -4.03 1.99
C TYR A 6 7.37 -5.02 1.71
N LEU A 7 7.00 -5.13 0.43
CA LEU A 7 6.18 -6.23 -0.08
C LEU A 7 6.49 -6.48 -1.55
N ALA A 8 6.66 -7.75 -1.92
CA ALA A 8 6.66 -8.16 -3.32
C ALA A 8 5.23 -8.40 -3.77
N LYS A 9 4.88 -7.86 -4.94
CA LYS A 9 3.52 -7.88 -5.47
C LYS A 9 3.49 -8.37 -6.91
N ASN A 10 2.46 -9.15 -7.21
CA ASN A 10 2.07 -9.44 -8.58
C ASN A 10 1.17 -8.30 -9.08
N ILE A 11 1.67 -7.50 -10.02
CA ILE A 11 1.03 -6.27 -10.45
C ILE A 11 -0.06 -6.57 -11.47
N ARG A 12 -1.27 -6.10 -11.19
CA ARG A 12 -2.34 -6.09 -12.17
C ARG A 12 -2.11 -4.99 -13.20
N THR A 13 -2.00 -5.41 -14.47
CA THR A 13 -1.87 -4.53 -15.65
C THR A 13 -3.19 -4.37 -16.42
N GLU A 14 -4.20 -5.17 -16.10
CA GLU A 14 -5.54 -5.04 -16.69
C GLU A 14 -6.36 -4.01 -15.91
N ALA A 15 -6.24 -2.74 -16.33
CA ALA A 15 -6.89 -1.57 -15.72
C ALA A 15 -8.07 -0.99 -16.53
N GLY A 16 -8.41 -1.57 -17.69
CA GLY A 16 -9.42 -1.00 -18.61
C GLY A 16 -10.84 -0.85 -18.05
N TRP A 17 -11.16 -1.52 -16.93
CA TRP A 17 -12.43 -1.39 -16.22
C TRP A 17 -12.52 -0.11 -15.36
N LEU A 18 -11.41 0.59 -15.14
CA LEU A 18 -11.39 1.88 -14.43
C LEU A 18 -11.93 3.04 -15.27
N GLU A 19 -12.19 2.84 -16.57
CA GLU A 19 -12.64 3.90 -17.49
C GLU A 19 -11.68 5.11 -17.48
N ASN A 20 -10.39 4.86 -17.26
CA ASN A 20 -9.32 5.86 -17.21
C ASN A 20 -8.18 5.44 -18.15
N ASP A 21 -7.90 6.26 -19.16
CA ASP A 21 -6.89 5.97 -20.20
C ASP A 21 -5.44 6.23 -19.76
N VAL A 22 -5.22 6.79 -18.57
CA VAL A 22 -3.88 7.06 -18.02
C VAL A 22 -3.33 5.86 -17.27
N VAL A 23 -4.20 5.07 -16.61
CA VAL A 23 -3.77 3.96 -15.75
C VAL A 23 -3.35 2.75 -16.59
N GLU A 24 -2.09 2.38 -16.48
CA GLU A 24 -1.47 1.22 -17.15
C GLU A 24 -1.43 0.01 -16.21
N ASP A 25 -1.21 0.22 -14.92
CA ASP A 25 -1.13 -0.82 -13.91
C ASP A 25 -1.49 -0.29 -12.49
N ILE A 26 -1.63 -1.20 -11.52
CA ILE A 26 -2.12 -0.85 -10.18
C ILE A 26 -1.07 -1.17 -9.12
N TRP A 27 -0.40 -0.13 -8.60
CA TRP A 27 0.65 -0.24 -7.58
C TRP A 27 0.14 0.07 -6.17
N SER A 28 -1.10 -0.32 -5.88
CA SER A 28 -1.71 -0.15 -4.56
C SER A 28 -0.96 -0.93 -3.48
N VAL A 29 -1.06 -0.50 -2.22
CA VAL A 29 -0.52 -1.27 -1.07
C VAL A 29 -1.37 -2.51 -0.84
N SER A 30 -2.70 -2.37 -0.88
CA SER A 30 -3.66 -3.46 -0.67
C SER A 30 -3.43 -4.64 -1.61
N ALA A 31 -3.55 -5.87 -1.08
CA ALA A 31 -3.44 -7.09 -1.87
C ALA A 31 -4.70 -7.45 -2.69
N CYS A 32 -5.76 -6.62 -2.66
CA CYS A 32 -7.06 -6.93 -3.26
C CYS A 32 -6.98 -7.14 -4.79
N LEU A 33 -6.33 -6.21 -5.50
CA LEU A 33 -6.23 -6.24 -6.97
C LEU A 33 -4.86 -6.65 -7.48
N SER A 34 -3.80 -6.26 -6.76
CA SER A 34 -2.42 -6.69 -7.01
C SER A 34 -2.00 -7.53 -5.82
N PRO A 35 -2.07 -8.87 -5.89
CA PRO A 35 -1.79 -9.74 -4.74
C PRO A 35 -0.36 -9.62 -4.23
N ALA A 36 -0.17 -9.93 -2.95
CA ALA A 36 1.15 -10.21 -2.39
C ALA A 36 1.74 -11.48 -3.03
N PHE A 37 3.06 -11.65 -2.91
CA PHE A 37 3.76 -12.82 -3.43
C PHE A 37 3.23 -14.17 -2.92
N CYS A 38 2.70 -14.21 -1.69
CA CYS A 38 2.00 -15.36 -1.11
C CYS A 38 1.08 -14.93 0.04
N ASP A 39 0.32 -15.88 0.60
CA ASP A 39 -0.30 -15.71 1.91
C ASP A 39 0.77 -15.86 3.00
N PHE A 40 1.31 -14.71 3.42
CA PHE A 40 2.49 -14.68 4.29
C PHE A 40 2.17 -14.54 5.79
N VAL A 41 0.89 -14.35 6.15
CA VAL A 41 0.47 -14.18 7.55
C VAL A 41 0.87 -15.38 8.43
N PRO A 42 0.74 -16.65 7.98
CA PRO A 42 1.09 -17.80 8.82
C PRO A 42 2.56 -17.89 9.27
N TYR A 43 3.49 -17.20 8.59
CA TYR A 43 4.91 -17.27 8.93
C TYR A 43 5.31 -16.37 10.11
N TRP A 44 4.48 -15.39 10.48
CA TRP A 44 4.76 -14.43 11.56
C TRP A 44 6.12 -13.71 11.44
N ARG A 45 6.62 -13.52 10.20
CA ARG A 45 7.88 -12.78 9.91
C ARG A 45 7.65 -11.34 9.44
N HIS A 46 6.40 -10.89 9.40
CA HIS A 46 6.06 -9.50 9.15
C HIS A 46 6.28 -8.65 10.41
N ASN A 47 6.50 -7.35 10.22
CA ASN A 47 6.71 -6.38 11.27
C ASN A 47 5.37 -5.82 11.79
N GLY A 48 5.44 -4.80 12.66
CA GLY A 48 4.27 -4.19 13.30
C GLY A 48 3.34 -3.43 12.34
N TYR A 49 3.76 -3.18 11.09
CA TYR A 49 2.91 -2.64 10.03
C TYR A 49 2.36 -3.72 9.09
N TRP A 50 2.54 -5.01 9.45
CA TRP A 50 2.15 -6.14 8.61
C TRP A 50 2.82 -6.15 7.23
N LEU A 51 4.04 -5.61 7.17
CA LEU A 51 4.95 -5.61 6.03
C LEU A 51 6.29 -6.23 6.43
N PHE A 52 7.25 -6.36 5.52
CA PHE A 52 8.56 -6.95 5.85
C PHE A 52 9.61 -5.88 6.16
N ASP A 53 10.50 -6.16 7.09
CA ASP A 53 11.59 -5.24 7.43
C ASP A 53 12.67 -5.17 6.33
N SER A 54 12.80 -6.20 5.48
CA SER A 54 13.74 -6.22 4.36
C SER A 54 13.29 -7.14 3.22
N PRO A 55 13.80 -6.95 1.99
CA PRO A 55 13.58 -7.87 0.87
C PRO A 55 14.07 -9.29 1.13
N ALA A 56 15.08 -9.47 1.99
CA ALA A 56 15.65 -10.79 2.30
C ALA A 56 14.60 -11.72 2.94
N VAL A 57 13.78 -11.19 3.86
CA VAL A 57 12.71 -11.97 4.52
C VAL A 57 11.68 -12.47 3.50
N ILE A 58 11.34 -11.66 2.51
CA ILE A 58 10.44 -12.05 1.42
C ILE A 58 11.07 -13.18 0.59
N GLY A 59 12.37 -13.07 0.26
CA GLY A 59 13.11 -14.09 -0.47
C GLY A 59 13.20 -15.42 0.28
N GLU A 60 13.40 -15.39 1.59
CA GLU A 60 13.42 -16.59 2.45
C GLU A 60 12.07 -17.30 2.44
N ILE A 61 10.97 -16.59 2.68
CA ILE A 61 9.62 -17.17 2.66
C ILE A 61 9.30 -17.72 1.27
N ALA A 62 9.62 -16.97 0.20
CA ALA A 62 9.38 -17.43 -1.16
C ALA A 62 10.16 -18.72 -1.48
N ALA A 63 11.41 -18.83 -1.03
CA ALA A 63 12.21 -20.04 -1.21
C ALA A 63 11.66 -21.23 -0.41
N GLU A 64 11.20 -21.01 0.83
CA GLU A 64 10.59 -22.04 1.67
C GLU A 64 9.30 -22.61 1.03
N GLU A 65 8.49 -21.75 0.41
CA GLU A 65 7.20 -22.10 -0.19
C GLU A 65 7.28 -22.46 -1.68
N GLY A 66 8.47 -22.38 -2.29
CA GLY A 66 8.64 -22.61 -3.74
C GLY A 66 7.93 -21.57 -4.60
N VAL A 67 7.74 -20.35 -4.11
CA VAL A 67 7.15 -19.23 -4.85
C VAL A 67 8.20 -18.61 -5.76
N ASP A 68 7.90 -18.56 -7.06
CA ASP A 68 8.72 -17.84 -8.01
C ASP A 68 8.43 -16.33 -7.93
N LEU A 69 9.43 -15.55 -7.51
CA LEU A 69 9.35 -14.09 -7.47
C LEU A 69 9.65 -13.45 -8.83
N SER A 70 9.97 -14.23 -9.87
CA SER A 70 10.23 -13.71 -11.20
C SER A 70 8.99 -12.99 -11.76
N GLY A 71 9.19 -11.79 -12.32
CA GLY A 71 8.10 -10.94 -12.81
C GLY A 71 7.31 -10.20 -11.72
N MET A 72 7.51 -10.50 -10.44
CA MET A 72 6.94 -9.70 -9.35
C MET A 72 7.71 -8.41 -9.14
N ARG A 73 7.04 -7.41 -8.60
CA ARG A 73 7.64 -6.10 -8.29
C ARG A 73 7.84 -5.95 -6.78
N MET A 74 9.04 -5.56 -6.40
CA MET A 74 9.38 -5.24 -5.01
C MET A 74 9.09 -3.76 -4.74
N PHE A 75 8.32 -3.49 -3.69
CA PHE A 75 8.09 -2.13 -3.22
C PHE A 75 8.61 -1.92 -1.81
N TYR A 76 8.94 -0.66 -1.54
CA TYR A 76 9.17 -0.13 -0.21
C TYR A 76 8.09 0.90 0.09
N TYR A 77 7.55 0.87 1.31
CA TYR A 77 6.46 1.71 1.72
C TYR A 77 6.84 2.58 2.91
N GLU A 78 6.35 3.81 2.89
CA GLU A 78 6.30 4.67 4.07
C GLU A 78 4.85 5.05 4.33
N VAL A 79 4.50 5.26 5.59
CA VAL A 79 3.13 5.59 5.99
C VAL A 79 3.07 6.95 6.67
N HIS A 80 2.00 7.70 6.45
CA HIS A 80 1.71 8.91 7.24
C HIS A 80 1.44 8.52 8.70
N GLY A 81 1.76 9.38 9.66
CA GLY A 81 1.67 9.05 11.08
C GLY A 81 0.25 9.01 11.64
N GLU A 82 -0.72 9.46 10.85
CA GLU A 82 -2.12 9.57 11.24
C GLU A 82 -3.00 8.81 10.25
N GLN A 83 -4.15 8.37 10.75
CA GLN A 83 -5.22 7.78 9.97
C GLN A 83 -6.44 8.70 10.02
N PHE A 84 -7.22 8.70 8.95
CA PHE A 84 -8.41 9.52 8.82
C PHE A 84 -9.66 8.67 8.96
N ASP A 85 -10.55 9.06 9.86
CA ASP A 85 -11.89 8.51 9.98
C ASP A 85 -12.85 9.34 9.13
N CYS A 86 -13.37 8.76 8.04
CA CYS A 86 -14.29 9.45 7.13
C CYS A 86 -15.69 9.70 7.73
N ASP A 87 -16.10 8.90 8.72
CA ASP A 87 -17.39 9.07 9.37
C ASP A 87 -17.34 10.22 10.38
N ALA A 88 -16.26 10.27 11.17
CA ALA A 88 -16.01 11.34 12.12
C ALA A 88 -15.45 12.61 11.48
N GLY A 89 -14.83 12.51 10.29
CA GLY A 89 -14.15 13.61 9.61
C GLY A 89 -12.90 14.09 10.36
N THR A 90 -12.18 13.17 11.01
CA THR A 90 -11.06 13.53 11.91
C THR A 90 -9.82 12.68 11.68
N TRP A 91 -8.66 13.31 11.86
CA TRP A 91 -7.37 12.63 11.93
C TRP A 91 -7.08 12.15 13.35
N SER A 92 -6.48 10.97 13.46
CA SER A 92 -5.98 10.43 14.72
C SER A 92 -4.65 9.71 14.50
N VAL A 93 -3.77 9.77 15.50
CA VAL A 93 -2.53 8.99 15.48
C VAL A 93 -2.88 7.52 15.61
N PHE A 94 -2.25 6.66 14.81
CA PHE A 94 -2.29 5.22 14.99
C PHE A 94 -0.91 4.69 15.37
N ALA A 95 -0.89 3.50 15.97
CA ALA A 95 0.34 2.80 16.30
C ALA A 95 0.44 1.52 15.48
N ARG A 96 1.67 1.16 15.13
CA ARG A 96 2.01 -0.19 14.69
C ARG A 96 1.77 -1.19 15.82
N GLU A 97 1.62 -2.47 15.48
CA GLU A 97 1.54 -3.54 16.48
C GLU A 97 2.85 -3.60 17.29
N ALA A 98 2.73 -3.33 18.60
CA ALA A 98 3.87 -3.15 19.48
C ALA A 98 4.56 -4.47 19.83
N SER A 99 3.81 -5.58 19.83
CA SER A 99 4.35 -6.92 20.10
C SER A 99 5.24 -7.45 18.98
N LEU A 100 5.15 -6.88 17.78
CA LEU A 100 5.96 -7.27 16.63
C LEU A 100 7.19 -6.35 16.49
N PRO A 101 8.41 -6.92 16.43
CA PRO A 101 9.61 -6.15 16.10
C PRO A 101 9.42 -5.39 14.78
N THR A 102 9.88 -4.15 14.73
CA THR A 102 9.83 -3.34 13.50
C THR A 102 11.16 -2.63 13.34
N ARG A 103 11.97 -3.11 12.40
CA ARG A 103 13.35 -2.69 12.14
C ARG A 103 13.58 -2.58 10.64
N VAL A 104 12.74 -1.78 9.98
CA VAL A 104 12.77 -1.60 8.54
C VAL A 104 14.14 -1.12 8.06
N GLN A 105 14.75 -1.88 7.17
CA GLN A 105 15.98 -1.51 6.48
C GLN A 105 15.63 -0.51 5.38
N ILE A 106 16.00 0.76 5.54
CA ILE A 106 15.72 1.77 4.53
C ILE A 106 16.59 1.49 3.29
N PRO A 107 16.01 1.42 2.07
CA PRO A 107 16.78 1.12 0.87
C PRO A 107 17.72 2.28 0.55
N ALA A 108 18.95 1.97 0.13
CA ALA A 108 19.94 2.98 -0.25
C ALA A 108 19.51 3.81 -1.47
N ARG A 109 18.75 3.19 -2.38
CA ARG A 109 18.17 3.83 -3.56
C ARG A 109 16.70 3.45 -3.66
N LYS A 110 15.84 4.46 -3.64
CA LYS A 110 14.39 4.35 -3.84
C LYS A 110 13.90 5.50 -4.69
N GLN A 111 12.89 5.25 -5.50
CA GLN A 111 12.18 6.26 -6.26
C GLN A 111 10.76 6.34 -5.73
N LEU A 112 10.29 7.56 -5.42
CA LEU A 112 8.89 7.78 -5.07
C LEU A 112 8.05 7.70 -6.35
N GLU A 113 7.01 6.90 -6.30
CA GLU A 113 6.13 6.64 -7.44
C GLU A 113 4.75 7.27 -7.24
N GLY A 114 4.36 7.57 -6.01
CA GLY A 114 3.12 8.25 -5.68
C GLY A 114 2.60 7.85 -4.31
N PHE A 115 1.34 8.18 -4.06
CA PHE A 115 0.65 7.91 -2.81
C PHE A 115 -0.60 7.09 -3.02
N ASP A 116 -0.84 6.15 -2.13
CA ASP A 116 -2.05 5.34 -2.07
C ASP A 116 -2.83 5.66 -0.78
N VAL A 117 -4.15 5.59 -0.87
CA VAL A 117 -5.07 5.70 0.27
C VAL A 117 -5.69 4.33 0.47
N VAL A 118 -5.62 3.82 1.70
CA VAL A 118 -5.90 2.41 1.98
C VAL A 118 -6.78 2.27 3.21
N SER A 119 -7.79 1.40 3.14
CA SER A 119 -8.69 1.11 4.27
C SER A 119 -8.06 0.15 5.28
N PHE A 120 -8.37 0.36 6.56
CA PHE A 120 -7.89 -0.41 7.72
C PHE A 120 -9.01 -0.65 8.74
N ALA A 121 -10.15 -1.21 8.33
CA ALA A 121 -11.27 -1.52 9.22
C ALA A 121 -10.85 -2.41 10.38
N ALA A 122 -10.01 -3.43 10.11
CA ALA A 122 -9.43 -4.30 11.14
C ALA A 122 -8.16 -3.74 11.82
N GLN A 123 -7.74 -2.49 11.53
CA GLN A 123 -6.56 -1.78 12.08
C GLN A 123 -5.18 -2.41 11.83
N THR A 124 -5.12 -3.62 11.30
CA THR A 124 -3.91 -4.46 11.25
C THR A 124 -3.21 -4.37 9.89
N ALA A 125 -3.87 -4.85 8.83
CA ALA A 125 -3.30 -4.95 7.50
C ALA A 125 -4.07 -4.09 6.46
N PRO A 126 -3.41 -3.68 5.37
CA PRO A 126 -4.04 -3.06 4.20
C PRO A 126 -5.18 -3.92 3.64
N GLU A 127 -6.41 -3.38 3.59
CA GLU A 127 -7.57 -4.12 3.08
C GLU A 127 -7.86 -3.76 1.62
N CYS A 128 -8.36 -2.55 1.34
CA CYS A 128 -8.69 -2.08 0.00
C CYS A 128 -8.02 -0.72 -0.29
N SER A 129 -7.78 -0.44 -1.57
CA SER A 129 -7.32 0.86 -2.06
C SER A 129 -8.46 1.45 -2.91
N PRO A 130 -9.24 2.42 -2.39
CA PRO A 130 -10.45 2.89 -3.07
C PRO A 130 -10.22 3.51 -4.45
N LEU A 131 -9.03 4.06 -4.68
CA LEU A 131 -8.63 4.58 -6.00
C LEU A 131 -8.85 3.53 -7.08
N SER A 132 -8.46 2.29 -6.79
CA SER A 132 -8.67 1.16 -7.68
C SER A 132 -9.94 0.39 -7.35
N CYS A 133 -10.11 -0.10 -6.12
CA CYS A 133 -11.17 -1.04 -5.72
C CYS A 133 -12.60 -0.51 -5.96
N ASN A 134 -12.84 0.78 -5.72
CA ASN A 134 -14.13 1.42 -6.00
C ASN A 134 -14.15 2.22 -7.31
N GLY A 135 -13.05 2.21 -8.06
CA GLY A 135 -12.91 2.94 -9.32
C GLY A 135 -12.84 4.45 -9.16
N LEU A 136 -12.46 4.98 -7.98
CA LEU A 136 -12.35 6.44 -7.79
C LEU A 136 -11.30 7.07 -8.73
N ALA A 137 -10.32 6.31 -9.20
CA ALA A 137 -9.35 6.75 -10.19
C ALA A 137 -10.00 7.15 -11.53
N ARG A 138 -11.26 6.79 -11.81
CA ARG A 138 -12.00 7.32 -12.95
C ARG A 138 -12.17 8.84 -12.87
N ASP A 139 -12.50 9.31 -11.67
CA ASP A 139 -12.93 10.69 -11.42
C ASP A 139 -11.83 11.53 -10.73
N ILE A 140 -10.87 10.87 -10.09
CA ILE A 140 -9.72 11.48 -9.41
C ILE A 140 -8.48 11.39 -10.30
N ALA A 141 -7.75 12.50 -10.41
CA ALA A 141 -6.48 12.51 -11.12
C ALA A 141 -5.45 11.59 -10.44
N VAL A 142 -4.98 10.59 -11.18
CA VAL A 142 -3.93 9.67 -10.75
C VAL A 142 -2.86 9.57 -11.83
N ASN A 143 -1.68 9.07 -11.46
CA ASN A 143 -0.67 8.71 -12.43
C ASN A 143 -0.95 7.34 -13.07
N LYS A 144 -0.07 6.91 -13.96
CA LYS A 144 -0.19 5.63 -14.67
C LYS A 144 -0.19 4.37 -13.79
N HIS A 145 0.18 4.49 -12.52
CA HIS A 145 0.23 3.41 -11.54
C HIS A 145 -1.00 3.39 -10.62
N CYS A 146 -2.03 4.19 -10.93
CA CYS A 146 -3.21 4.41 -10.09
C CYS A 146 -2.87 5.04 -8.73
N LEU A 147 -1.87 5.93 -8.68
CA LEU A 147 -1.43 6.61 -7.45
C LEU A 147 -1.64 8.13 -7.54
N LEU A 148 -1.88 8.74 -6.38
CA LEU A 148 -1.93 10.19 -6.23
C LEU A 148 -0.52 10.79 -6.28
N ALA A 149 -0.40 12.04 -6.73
CA ALA A 149 0.89 12.67 -6.95
C ALA A 149 1.56 13.10 -5.62
N THR A 150 0.77 13.52 -4.63
CA THR A 150 1.29 14.09 -3.39
C THR A 150 0.52 13.66 -2.14
N LEU A 151 1.17 13.73 -0.98
CA LEU A 151 0.55 13.50 0.33
C LEU A 151 -0.57 14.52 0.61
N GLU A 152 -0.36 15.79 0.27
CA GLU A 152 -1.35 16.84 0.55
C GLU A 152 -2.62 16.68 -0.29
N GLU A 153 -2.48 16.21 -1.52
CA GLU A 153 -3.62 15.83 -2.36
C GLU A 153 -4.41 14.67 -1.72
N ALA A 154 -3.73 13.61 -1.28
CA ALA A 154 -4.38 12.49 -0.59
C ALA A 154 -5.13 12.94 0.67
N LYS A 155 -4.53 13.79 1.49
CA LYS A 155 -5.16 14.35 2.69
C LYS A 155 -6.38 15.22 2.34
N THR A 156 -6.26 16.09 1.34
CA THR A 156 -7.35 16.94 0.89
C THR A 156 -8.54 16.11 0.40
N LEU A 157 -8.28 15.06 -0.39
CA LEU A 157 -9.34 14.16 -0.89
C LEU A 157 -10.04 13.41 0.26
N LEU A 158 -9.29 13.00 1.29
CA LEU A 158 -9.86 12.43 2.51
C LEU A 158 -10.77 13.43 3.24
N GLU A 159 -10.27 14.64 3.48
CA GLU A 159 -10.96 15.70 4.24
C GLU A 159 -12.21 16.24 3.52
N THR A 160 -12.20 16.25 2.18
CA THR A 160 -13.35 16.67 1.35
C THR A 160 -14.41 15.58 1.21
N GLY A 161 -14.15 14.37 1.72
CA GLY A 161 -15.12 13.27 1.75
C GLY A 161 -15.18 12.45 0.46
N CYS A 162 -14.19 12.54 -0.43
CA CYS A 162 -14.15 11.75 -1.67
C CYS A 162 -14.20 10.22 -1.44
N PHE A 163 -13.84 9.77 -0.24
CA PHE A 163 -13.77 8.35 0.13
C PHE A 163 -14.95 7.88 1.01
N LYS A 164 -15.95 8.74 1.28
CA LYS A 164 -16.97 8.48 2.31
C LYS A 164 -17.88 7.28 2.05
N ASP A 165 -18.12 6.95 0.78
CA ASP A 165 -18.97 5.83 0.36
C ASP A 165 -18.16 4.64 -0.21
N CYS A 166 -16.87 4.57 0.14
CA CYS A 166 -15.96 3.48 -0.24
C CYS A 166 -15.90 2.42 0.88
N GLU A 167 -14.80 1.64 0.97
CA GLU A 167 -14.68 0.65 2.04
C GLU A 167 -14.70 1.26 3.45
N PRO A 168 -15.10 0.49 4.48
CA PRO A 168 -15.04 0.96 5.85
C PRO A 168 -13.61 1.37 6.24
N GLY A 169 -13.48 2.57 6.80
CA GLY A 169 -12.22 3.10 7.28
C GLY A 169 -11.82 2.55 8.66
N PRO A 170 -10.81 3.16 9.31
CA PRO A 170 -10.15 4.39 8.89
C PRO A 170 -9.20 4.19 7.71
N TYR A 171 -8.83 5.30 7.09
CA TYR A 171 -7.92 5.34 5.96
C TYR A 171 -6.52 5.76 6.38
N ARG A 172 -5.52 5.12 5.81
CA ARG A 172 -4.10 5.46 5.98
C ARG A 172 -3.49 5.80 4.63
N VAL A 173 -2.60 6.79 4.62
CA VAL A 173 -1.90 7.22 3.40
C VAL A 173 -0.50 6.63 3.37
N PHE A 174 -0.16 5.96 2.28
CA PHE A 174 1.14 5.35 2.06
C PHE A 174 1.85 6.00 0.87
N ALA A 175 3.14 6.29 1.04
CA ALA A 175 4.03 6.56 -0.07
C ALA A 175 4.55 5.24 -0.65
N ILE A 176 4.45 5.10 -1.96
CA ILE A 176 4.87 3.91 -2.70
C ILE A 176 6.20 4.19 -3.35
N HIS A 177 7.19 3.34 -3.10
CA HIS A 177 8.49 3.45 -3.72
C HIS A 177 8.89 2.18 -4.46
N THR A 178 9.44 2.33 -5.65
CA THR A 178 10.25 1.28 -6.26
C THR A 178 11.65 1.31 -5.67
N VAL A 179 12.27 0.14 -5.58
CA VAL A 179 13.65 -0.03 -5.14
C VAL A 179 14.47 -0.65 -6.25
N THR A 180 15.64 -0.07 -6.52
CA THR A 180 16.62 -0.69 -7.42
C THR A 180 17.56 -1.52 -6.56
N GLN A 181 17.61 -2.83 -6.79
CA GLN A 181 18.66 -3.65 -6.21
C GLN A 181 20.00 -3.22 -6.85
N VAL A 182 21.02 -3.05 -6.00
CA VAL A 182 22.41 -2.84 -6.44
C VAL A 182 23.06 -4.20 -6.65
#